data_AF-A0AAU6WTS3-F1
#
_entry.id   AF-A0AAU6WTS3-F1
#
_cell.length_a   1.000
_cell.length_b   1.000
_cell.length_c   1.000
_cell.angle_alpha   90.00
_cell.angle_beta   90.00
_cell.angle_gamma   90.00
#
_symmetry.space_group_name_H-M   'P 1'
#
loop_
_entity.id
_entity.type
_entity.pdbx_description
1 polymer ?
#
loop_
_entity_poly.entity_id
_entity_poly.type
_entity_poly.pdbx_seq_one_letter_code
_entity_poly.pdbx_strand_id
1 'polypeptide(L)'
;MKSSVTDEDGNTTVEFKNGEGQIILVRKNDGAQDVDTYYLYNEYGQLAYVIPPLAANKTLDPVTLDKLCYQYRYDGMGKMVEKKYRAKAGNM
;
A
#
# COMPACT_ATOMS: atom_id res chain seq x y z
N MET A 1 7.48 11.71 9.39
CA MET A 1 8.16 12.64 8.44
C MET A 1 7.37 12.71 7.14
N LYS A 2 7.29 13.87 6.48
CA LYS A 2 6.63 14.05 5.17
C LYS A 2 7.69 14.45 4.14
N SER A 3 7.65 13.84 2.96
CA SER A 3 8.46 14.22 1.79
C SER A 3 7.54 14.46 0.60
N SER A 4 7.88 15.40 -0.28
CA SER A 4 7.09 15.74 -1.48
C SER A 4 8.01 15.95 -2.67
N VAL A 5 7.62 15.40 -3.82
CA VAL A 5 8.31 15.54 -5.11
C VAL A 5 7.26 15.88 -6.18
N THR A 6 7.56 16.84 -7.04
CA THR A 6 6.71 17.18 -8.20
C THR A 6 7.51 16.91 -9.46
N ASP A 7 6.91 16.23 -10.44
CA ASP A 7 7.55 15.93 -11.72
C ASP A 7 7.33 17.04 -12.77
N GLU A 8 7.94 16.88 -13.94
CA GLU A 8 7.89 17.85 -15.05
C GLU A 8 6.47 18.04 -15.62
N ASP A 9 5.60 17.05 -15.42
CA ASP A 9 4.20 17.06 -15.86
C ASP A 9 3.26 17.68 -14.80
N GLY A 10 3.80 18.11 -13.65
CA GLY A 10 3.04 18.69 -12.55
C GLY A 10 2.40 17.68 -11.61
N ASN A 11 2.63 16.38 -11.79
CA ASN A 11 2.14 15.37 -10.85
C ASN A 11 2.94 15.46 -9.55
N THR A 12 2.23 15.41 -8.43
CA THR A 12 2.86 15.51 -7.11
C THR A 12 2.80 14.17 -6.40
N THR A 13 3.95 13.67 -5.96
CA THR A 13 4.07 12.50 -5.09
C THR A 13 4.44 12.94 -3.69
N VAL A 14 3.63 12.55 -2.70
CA VAL A 14 3.85 12.82 -1.29
C VAL A 14 4.00 11.49 -0.54
N GLU A 15 5.09 11.37 0.20
CA GLU A 15 5.33 10.23 1.10
C GLU A 15 5.16 10.65 2.56
N PHE A 16 4.44 9.83 3.31
CA PHE A 16 4.28 9.98 4.75
C PHE A 16 4.96 8.80 5.44
N LYS A 17 5.77 9.12 6.44
CA LYS A 17 6.55 8.15 7.22
C LYS A 17 6.21 8.24 8.70
N ASN A 18 6.14 7.09 9.39
CA ASN A 18 5.97 7.01 10.84
C ASN A 18 7.26 7.44 11.60
N GLY A 19 7.24 7.34 12.93
CA GLY A 19 8.39 7.69 13.78
C GLY A 19 9.63 6.81 13.56
N GLU A 20 9.45 5.61 13.01
CA GLU A 20 10.52 4.66 12.69
C GLU A 20 11.07 4.86 11.27
N GLY A 21 10.57 5.85 10.52
CA GLY A 21 11.00 6.14 9.15
C GLY A 21 10.36 5.24 8.08
N GLN A 22 9.42 4.38 8.45
CA GLN A 22 8.69 3.52 7.52
C GLN A 22 7.61 4.33 6.79
N ILE A 23 7.48 4.15 5.47
CA ILE A 23 6.44 4.79 4.65
C ILE A 23 5.10 4.17 4.99
N ILE A 24 4.13 4.95 5.44
CA ILE A 24 2.77 4.50 5.78
C ILE A 24 1.73 4.88 4.71
N LEU A 25 2.02 5.92 3.93
CA LEU A 25 1.16 6.39 2.84
C LEU A 25 2.03 7.00 1.74
N VAL A 26 1.75 6.62 0.50
CA VAL A 26 2.18 7.34 -0.69
C VAL A 26 0.93 7.88 -1.37
N ARG A 27 0.86 9.21 -1.52
CA ARG A 27 -0.18 9.91 -2.24
C ARG A 27 0.38 10.44 -3.55
N LYS A 28 -0.21 10.05 -4.67
CA LYS A 28 0.08 10.66 -5.96
C LYS A 28 -1.09 11.52 -6.39
N ASN A 29 -0.84 12.76 -6.77
CA ASN A 29 -1.81 13.62 -7.41
C ASN A 29 -1.50 13.64 -8.91
N ASP A 30 -2.43 13.15 -9.72
CA ASP A 30 -2.32 13.06 -11.19
C ASP A 30 -2.87 14.31 -11.91
N GLY A 31 -3.01 15.42 -11.18
CA GLY A 31 -3.64 16.65 -11.65
C GLY A 31 -5.18 16.65 -11.56
N ALA A 32 -5.83 15.50 -11.34
CA ALA A 32 -7.28 15.40 -11.22
C ALA A 32 -7.72 14.92 -9.83
N GLN A 33 -7.01 13.94 -9.25
CA GLN A 33 -7.38 13.34 -7.97
C GLN A 33 -6.16 12.86 -7.18
N ASP A 34 -6.38 12.71 -5.87
CA ASP A 34 -5.42 12.06 -4.97
C ASP A 34 -5.57 10.53 -5.05
N VAL A 35 -4.48 9.86 -5.37
CA VAL A 35 -4.35 8.41 -5.52
C VAL A 35 -3.49 7.87 -4.39
N ASP A 36 -4.15 7.29 -3.38
CA ASP A 36 -3.51 6.85 -2.14
C ASP A 36 -3.14 5.36 -2.12
N THR A 37 -1.90 5.06 -1.74
CA THR A 37 -1.42 3.71 -1.46
C THR A 37 -0.96 3.62 -0.02
N TYR A 38 -1.60 2.75 0.77
CA TYR A 38 -1.29 2.58 2.19
C TYR A 38 -0.38 1.38 2.42
N TYR A 39 0.52 1.53 3.38
CA TYR A 39 1.51 0.53 3.79
C TYR A 39 1.32 0.25 5.27
N LEU A 40 0.88 -0.96 5.60
CA LEU A 40 0.61 -1.37 6.98
C LEU A 40 1.69 -2.31 7.47
N TYR A 41 2.18 -2.05 8.68
CA TYR A 41 3.22 -2.82 9.33
C TYR A 41 2.63 -3.61 10.49
N ASN A 42 3.18 -4.80 10.75
CA ASN A 42 2.86 -5.56 11.96
C ASN A 42 3.59 -4.97 13.19
N GLU A 43 3.34 -5.52 14.37
CA GLU A 43 3.98 -5.12 15.63
C GLU A 43 5.51 -5.28 15.65
N TYR A 44 6.07 -6.05 14.70
CA TYR A 44 7.51 -6.26 14.53
C TYR A 44 8.13 -5.29 13.52
N GLY A 45 7.38 -4.30 13.02
CA GLY A 45 7.85 -3.33 12.03
C GLY A 45 8.02 -3.92 10.62
N GLN A 46 7.43 -5.08 10.34
CA GLN A 46 7.49 -5.71 9.03
C GLN A 46 6.27 -5.33 8.20
N LEU A 47 6.48 -4.99 6.93
CA LEU A 47 5.39 -4.67 6.01
C LEU A 47 4.47 -5.87 5.88
N ALA A 48 3.21 -5.74 6.30
CA ALA A 48 2.19 -6.78 6.31
C ALA A 48 1.20 -6.62 5.14
N TYR A 49 0.78 -5.38 4.86
CA TYR A 49 -0.16 -5.09 3.76
C TYR A 49 0.27 -3.90 2.92
N VAL A 50 0.00 -3.99 1.62
CA VAL A 50 -0.06 -2.82 0.72
C VAL A 50 -1.45 -2.72 0.15
N ILE A 51 -2.14 -1.63 0.48
CA ILE A 51 -3.52 -1.36 0.07
C ILE A 51 -3.47 -0.37 -1.08
N PRO A 52 -3.76 -0.79 -2.33
CA PRO A 52 -3.77 0.11 -3.46
C PRO A 52 -5.04 0.99 -3.47
N PRO A 53 -5.04 2.07 -4.28
CA PRO A 53 -6.18 2.99 -4.39
C PRO A 53 -7.51 2.30 -4.68
N LEU A 54 -7.48 1.24 -5.50
CA LEU A 54 -8.67 0.46 -5.86
C LEU A 54 -9.34 -0.20 -4.65
N ALA A 55 -8.57 -0.53 -3.61
CA ALA A 55 -9.06 -1.09 -2.37
C ALA A 55 -9.37 -0.01 -1.32
N ALA A 56 -8.55 1.06 -1.26
CA ALA A 56 -8.72 2.15 -0.30
C ALA A 56 -10.06 2.89 -0.45
N ASN A 57 -10.59 2.95 -1.68
CA ASN A 57 -11.88 3.58 -1.98
C ASN A 57 -13.09 2.65 -1.77
N LYS A 58 -12.87 1.45 -1.20
CA LYS A 58 -13.92 0.46 -0.92
C LYS A 58 -13.93 0.12 0.57
N THR A 59 -15.03 -0.46 1.04
CA THR A 59 -15.07 -1.09 2.36
C THR A 59 -14.04 -2.22 2.40
N LEU A 60 -13.09 -2.13 3.32
CA LEU A 60 -12.07 -3.16 3.53
C LEU A 60 -12.69 -4.36 4.26
N ASP A 61 -13.35 -5.23 3.51
CA ASP A 61 -13.79 -6.54 3.98
C ASP A 61 -12.71 -7.62 3.70
N PRO A 62 -12.77 -8.80 4.35
CA PRO A 62 -11.79 -9.86 4.14
C PRO A 62 -11.64 -10.26 2.66
N VAL A 63 -12.71 -10.15 1.87
CA VAL A 63 -12.71 -10.48 0.44
C VAL A 63 -11.93 -9.45 -0.39
N THR A 64 -12.11 -8.17 -0.11
CA THR A 64 -11.41 -7.05 -0.76
C THR A 64 -9.93 -7.06 -0.39
N LEU A 65 -9.61 -7.31 0.88
CA LEU A 65 -8.23 -7.51 1.34
C LEU A 65 -7.57 -8.70 0.64
N ASP A 66 -8.29 -9.79 0.42
CA ASP A 66 -7.75 -10.98 -0.27
C ASP A 66 -7.53 -10.78 -1.76
N LYS A 67 -8.41 -10.01 -2.41
CA LYS A 67 -8.40 -9.85 -3.88
C LYS A 67 -7.56 -8.68 -4.35
N LEU A 68 -7.55 -7.57 -3.61
CA LEU A 68 -7.03 -6.29 -4.09
C LEU A 68 -5.77 -5.83 -3.36
N CYS A 69 -5.46 -6.38 -2.19
CA CYS A 69 -4.29 -5.96 -1.42
C CYS A 69 -3.14 -6.96 -1.56
N TYR A 70 -1.91 -6.45 -1.50
CA TYR A 70 -0.76 -7.33 -1.33
C TYR A 70 -0.64 -7.69 0.14
N GLN A 71 -0.43 -8.96 0.43
CA GLN A 71 -0.24 -9.46 1.78
C GLN A 71 1.12 -10.14 1.90
N TYR A 72 1.82 -9.81 2.97
CA TYR A 72 3.14 -10.33 3.29
C TYR A 72 3.06 -11.05 4.62
N ARG A 73 3.50 -12.30 4.65
CA ARG A 73 3.60 -13.09 5.88
C ARG A 73 5.04 -13.47 6.14
N TYR A 74 5.38 -13.52 7.42
CA TYR A 74 6.71 -13.86 7.90
C TYR A 74 6.61 -15.06 8.84
N ASP A 75 7.62 -15.90 8.85
CA ASP A 75 7.77 -16.92 9.89
C ASP A 75 8.23 -16.30 11.22
N GLY A 76 8.31 -17.12 12.27
CA GLY A 76 8.81 -16.69 13.58
C GLY A 76 10.29 -16.28 13.59
N MET A 77 11.02 -16.46 12.48
CA MET A 77 12.40 -16.00 12.30
C MET A 77 12.47 -14.71 11.47
N GLY A 78 11.33 -14.13 11.10
CA GLY A 78 11.25 -12.90 10.32
C GLY A 78 11.56 -13.07 8.83
N LYS A 79 11.63 -14.30 8.32
CA LYS A 79 11.78 -14.55 6.88
C LYS A 79 10.42 -14.44 6.22
N MET A 80 10.36 -13.75 5.08
CA MET A 80 9.14 -13.66 4.28
C MET A 80 8.81 -15.04 3.70
N VAL A 81 7.66 -15.59 4.10
CA VAL A 81 7.21 -16.93 3.69
C VAL A 81 6.08 -16.88 2.66
N GLU A 82 5.34 -15.78 2.58
CA GLU A 82 4.25 -15.63 1.62
C GLU A 82 4.20 -14.19 1.11
N LYS A 83 4.23 -14.03 -0.22
CA LYS A 83 3.82 -12.82 -0.91
C LYS A 83 2.56 -13.15 -1.70
N LYS A 84 1.40 -12.86 -1.14
CA LYS A 84 0.12 -13.14 -1.80
C LYS A 84 -0.24 -11.96 -2.70
N TYR A 85 -0.26 -12.22 -4.00
CA TYR A 85 -0.83 -11.34 -5.01
C TYR A 85 -1.80 -12.15 -5.87
N ARG A 86 -3.10 -11.87 -5.76
CA ARG A 86 -4.12 -12.51 -6.60
C ARG A 86 -4.73 -11.51 -7.58
N ALA A 87 -3.94 -11.03 -8.53
CA ALA A 87 -4.51 -10.43 -9.73
C ALA A 87 -4.96 -11.53 -10.70
N LYS A 88 -6.25 -11.86 -10.65
CA LYS A 88 -7.15 -12.22 -11.77
C LYS A 88 -8.42 -12.87 -11.23
N ALA A 89 -9.52 -12.13 -11.22
CA ALA A 89 -10.75 -12.70 -11.76
C ALA A 89 -10.70 -12.36 -13.25
N GLY A 90 -10.42 -13.35 -14.10
CA GLY A 90 -10.68 -13.21 -15.53
C GLY A 90 -12.16 -12.89 -15.74
N ASN A 91 -12.44 -12.11 -16.78
CA ASN A 91 -13.78 -11.89 -17.32
C ASN A 91 -14.64 -13.15 -17.18
N MET A 92 -15.83 -12.98 -16.60
CA MET A 92 -17.03 -13.69 -17.04
C MET A 92 -17.98 -12.65 -17.62
#